data_AF-Q0CNU5-F1
#
_entry.id   AF-Q0CNU5-F1
#
_cell.length_a   1.000
_cell.length_b   1.000
_cell.length_c   1.000
_cell.angle_alpha   90.00
_cell.angle_beta   90.00
_cell.angle_gamma   90.00
#
_symmetry.space_group_name_H-M   'P 1'
#
loop_
_entity.id
_entity.type
_entity.pdbx_description
1 polymer ?
#
loop_
_entity_poly.entity_id
_entity_poly.type
_entity_poly.pdbx_seq_one_letter_code
_entity_poly.pdbx_strand_id
1 'polypeptide(L)'
;MTSFLFRTSTAPEFPRPRKTYGSMYTDLVRASSDAVDALSLYRTLILAKDTSADGVGFAAFDAHVGDTSCQLRAAMMLDLTRQHRKWAASSGRAPWLDQYIERLEVLRDKGRDMLAKLTIDRIHPDNLGIGPKEDTPTGLLTHMGWCEPEIPRHPNSCYLRSSTPTKAFNDALVLDGKDWDIPPSDEDCVTAWTLTEKSLASSPTQYAWWQIDNNSMHRISPMASCTSLSGDTLAEEVETPQEGSPDKYLSPLLDGQDTAMAWDPWNAKMLVRFITFSFVLSKYKTFHRFKHAVGTRLSPEAAIHAGDEMVHDVWKKRPLDDYLYSKSPRRIYIEFGAMQTWVSELSCAWLCHTAKTSSAAPGLQQLMTRTLQTSVKNVTSIPAYIGYIVIREHCGKEGESLIFVDRHFCKKGKLERKGDQCNKKNVQVLSIRRIPLQLFPRDTGSQSKLR
;
A
#
# COMPACT_ATOMS: atom_id res chain seq x y z
N MET A 1 12.02 6.56 -5.53
CA MET A 1 11.55 7.86 -5.02
C MET A 1 10.29 7.78 -4.15
N THR A 2 9.38 6.84 -4.35
CA THR A 2 8.35 6.50 -3.36
C THR A 2 9.00 6.03 -2.04
N SER A 3 10.10 5.25 -2.12
CA SER A 3 10.95 4.91 -0.96
C SER A 3 11.79 6.07 -0.41
N PHE A 4 11.85 7.19 -1.12
CA PHE A 4 12.51 8.42 -0.68
C PHE A 4 11.51 9.32 0.04
N LEU A 5 10.29 9.45 -0.49
CA LEU A 5 9.17 10.13 0.13
C LEU A 5 8.75 9.46 1.44
N PHE A 6 8.72 8.12 1.43
CA PHE A 6 8.45 7.29 2.59
C PHE A 6 9.60 6.30 2.81
N ARG A 7 10.46 6.57 3.79
CA ARG A 7 11.64 5.75 4.04
C ARG A 7 11.30 4.29 4.30
N THR A 8 12.06 3.39 3.67
CA THR A 8 11.96 1.92 3.80
C THR A 8 13.09 1.30 4.61
N SER A 9 14.09 2.09 5.03
CA SER A 9 15.25 1.65 5.81
C SER A 9 15.72 2.77 6.74
N THR A 10 16.40 2.39 7.82
CA THR A 10 17.12 3.28 8.74
C THR A 10 18.55 3.58 8.29
N ALA A 11 18.99 3.02 7.16
CA ALA A 11 20.32 3.26 6.62
C ALA A 11 20.62 4.75 6.41
N PRO A 12 21.88 5.19 6.62
CA PRO A 12 22.28 6.57 6.37
C PRO A 12 21.97 7.01 4.94
N GLU A 13 21.54 8.25 4.79
CA GLU A 13 21.29 8.82 3.48
C GLU A 13 22.56 9.41 2.89
N PHE A 14 22.89 8.98 1.68
CA PHE A 14 24.02 9.54 0.95
C PHE A 14 23.60 10.79 0.16
N PRO A 15 24.41 11.86 0.20
CA PRO A 15 24.20 13.04 -0.64
C PRO A 15 24.06 12.66 -2.11
N ARG A 16 23.18 13.38 -2.82
CA ARG A 16 22.93 13.21 -4.24
C ARG A 16 23.58 14.35 -5.01
N PRO A 17 24.36 14.07 -6.06
CA PRO A 17 25.04 15.12 -6.80
C PRO A 17 24.04 15.98 -7.58
N ARG A 18 24.31 17.27 -7.70
CA ARG A 18 23.48 18.26 -8.42
C ARG A 18 23.01 17.76 -9.77
N LYS A 19 23.91 17.14 -10.54
CA LYS A 19 23.62 16.64 -11.89
C LYS A 19 22.44 15.65 -11.95
N THR A 20 22.04 15.04 -10.83
CA THR A 20 20.90 14.10 -10.77
C THR A 20 19.58 14.74 -10.35
N TYR A 21 19.57 16.01 -9.92
CA TYR A 21 18.39 16.68 -9.37
C TYR A 21 17.20 16.62 -10.32
N GLY A 22 17.43 16.78 -11.62
CA GLY A 22 16.41 16.60 -12.63
C GLY A 22 15.61 15.32 -12.52
N SER A 23 16.31 14.18 -12.64
CA SER A 23 15.69 12.86 -12.53
C SER A 23 15.05 12.64 -11.16
N MET A 24 15.64 13.19 -10.09
CA MET A 24 15.10 13.07 -8.74
C MET A 24 13.78 13.80 -8.55
N TYR A 25 13.68 15.05 -9.00
CA TYR A 25 12.44 15.82 -8.94
C TYR A 25 11.36 15.22 -9.86
N THR A 26 11.70 14.74 -11.06
CA THR A 26 10.76 13.97 -11.90
C THR A 26 10.19 12.77 -11.15
N ASP A 27 11.06 11.94 -10.58
CA ASP A 27 10.62 10.74 -9.87
C ASP A 27 9.88 11.07 -8.56
N LEU A 28 10.17 12.23 -7.92
CA LEU A 28 9.43 12.73 -6.75
C LEU A 28 8.01 13.18 -7.11
N VAL A 29 7.86 13.92 -8.22
CA VAL A 29 6.55 14.33 -8.75
C VAL A 29 5.70 13.09 -9.00
N ARG A 30 6.26 12.07 -9.67
CA ARG A 30 5.60 10.77 -9.84
C ARG A 30 5.22 10.13 -8.51
N ALA A 31 6.19 9.97 -7.61
CA ALA A 31 5.97 9.30 -6.33
C ALA A 31 4.89 9.97 -5.49
N SER A 32 4.83 11.31 -5.50
CA SER A 32 3.80 12.09 -4.82
C SER A 32 2.44 11.90 -5.49
N SER A 33 2.38 11.90 -6.81
CA SER A 33 1.15 11.62 -7.56
C SER A 33 0.62 10.21 -7.30
N ASP A 34 1.49 9.20 -7.32
CA ASP A 34 1.10 7.81 -7.03
C ASP A 34 0.56 7.65 -5.60
N ALA A 35 1.14 8.38 -4.64
CA ALA A 35 0.65 8.39 -3.27
C ALA A 35 -0.72 9.08 -3.15
N VAL A 36 -0.92 10.21 -3.84
CA VAL A 36 -2.23 10.88 -3.91
C VAL A 36 -3.29 9.94 -4.50
N ASP A 37 -3.00 9.28 -5.61
CA ASP A 37 -3.91 8.31 -6.25
C ASP A 37 -4.27 7.17 -5.27
N ALA A 38 -3.25 6.58 -4.63
CA ALA A 38 -3.41 5.47 -3.71
C ALA A 38 -4.27 5.84 -2.49
N LEU A 39 -3.97 6.97 -1.85
CA LEU A 39 -4.68 7.43 -0.66
C LEU A 39 -6.08 7.92 -0.98
N SER A 40 -6.30 8.56 -2.13
CA SER A 40 -7.63 9.00 -2.58
C SER A 40 -8.53 7.81 -2.89
N LEU A 41 -8.00 6.77 -3.55
CA LEU A 41 -8.72 5.53 -3.78
C LEU A 41 -9.05 4.81 -2.47
N TYR A 42 -8.08 4.72 -1.55
CA TYR A 42 -8.30 4.11 -0.24
C TYR A 42 -9.33 4.88 0.60
N ARG A 43 -9.27 6.21 0.59
CA ARG A 43 -10.27 7.10 1.21
C ARG A 43 -11.67 6.79 0.69
N THR A 44 -11.81 6.63 -0.64
CA THR A 44 -13.07 6.24 -1.27
C THR A 44 -13.54 4.88 -0.76
N LEU A 45 -12.65 3.89 -0.67
CA LEU A 45 -12.98 2.56 -0.14
C LEU A 45 -13.49 2.58 1.30
N ILE A 46 -12.91 3.39 2.19
CA ILE A 46 -13.35 3.43 3.60
C ILE A 46 -14.60 4.30 3.83
N LEU A 47 -14.91 5.23 2.93
CA LEU A 47 -16.09 6.10 3.02
C LEU A 47 -17.29 5.61 2.18
N ALA A 48 -17.08 4.68 1.25
CA ALA A 48 -18.14 4.12 0.43
C ALA A 48 -19.25 3.50 1.30
N LYS A 49 -20.50 3.93 1.07
CA LYS A 49 -21.70 3.38 1.71
C LYS A 49 -22.10 2.04 1.08
N ASP A 50 -21.92 1.91 -0.23
CA ASP A 50 -22.21 0.71 -1.02
C ASP A 50 -20.97 0.28 -1.81
N THR A 51 -20.71 -1.03 -1.87
CA THR A 51 -19.63 -1.63 -2.66
C THR A 51 -19.99 -1.70 -4.15
N SER A 52 -20.39 -0.59 -4.76
CA SER A 52 -20.67 -0.56 -6.21
C SER A 52 -19.42 -0.97 -6.99
N ALA A 53 -19.57 -1.94 -7.87
CA ALA A 53 -18.49 -2.69 -8.51
C ALA A 53 -17.75 -1.94 -9.63
N ASP A 54 -18.07 -0.67 -9.87
CA ASP A 54 -17.63 0.04 -11.09
C ASP A 54 -16.21 0.65 -10.98
N GLY A 55 -15.55 0.54 -9.82
CA GLY A 55 -14.17 0.98 -9.60
C GLY A 55 -13.17 -0.18 -9.54
N VAL A 56 -11.88 0.10 -9.85
CA VAL A 56 -10.77 -0.87 -9.68
C VAL A 56 -10.70 -1.41 -8.24
N GLY A 57 -11.11 -0.59 -7.27
CA GLY A 57 -11.34 -0.99 -5.89
C GLY A 57 -10.13 -1.66 -5.24
N PHE A 58 -10.35 -2.77 -4.54
CA PHE A 58 -9.28 -3.53 -3.88
C PHE A 58 -8.22 -4.08 -4.84
N ALA A 59 -8.56 -4.33 -6.11
CA ALA A 59 -7.61 -4.87 -7.09
C ALA A 59 -6.47 -3.90 -7.41
N ALA A 60 -6.67 -2.60 -7.15
CA ALA A 60 -5.63 -1.59 -7.29
C ALA A 60 -4.46 -1.80 -6.30
N PHE A 61 -4.67 -2.54 -5.22
CA PHE A 61 -3.67 -2.80 -4.17
C PHE A 61 -3.13 -4.23 -4.19
N ASP A 62 -3.40 -5.00 -5.24
CA ASP A 62 -2.88 -6.36 -5.42
C ASP A 62 -1.40 -6.34 -5.84
N ALA A 63 -0.53 -6.11 -4.85
CA ALA A 63 0.90 -5.96 -5.03
C ALA A 63 1.61 -7.30 -5.25
N HIS A 64 2.51 -7.35 -6.25
CA HIS A 64 3.41 -8.47 -6.47
C HIS A 64 4.78 -8.21 -5.83
N VAL A 65 5.09 -8.95 -4.76
CA VAL A 65 6.27 -8.73 -3.92
C VAL A 65 7.41 -9.73 -4.22
N GLY A 66 7.28 -10.53 -5.27
CA GLY A 66 8.25 -11.58 -5.60
C GLY A 66 8.12 -12.85 -4.74
N ASP A 67 7.08 -12.91 -3.91
CA ASP A 67 6.62 -14.10 -3.20
C ASP A 67 5.29 -14.62 -3.78
N THR A 68 4.90 -15.84 -3.42
CA THR A 68 3.58 -16.41 -3.75
C THR A 68 2.51 -16.03 -2.72
N SER A 69 2.69 -14.92 -2.01
CA SER A 69 1.84 -14.50 -0.89
C SER A 69 0.93 -13.33 -1.26
N CYS A 70 0.45 -13.22 -2.50
CA CYS A 70 -0.49 -12.13 -2.85
C CYS A 70 -1.80 -12.21 -2.05
N GLN A 71 -2.27 -13.42 -1.72
CA GLN A 71 -3.42 -13.63 -0.84
C GLN A 71 -3.26 -12.99 0.54
N LEU A 72 -2.02 -12.89 1.03
CA LEU A 72 -1.72 -12.30 2.33
C LEU A 72 -2.00 -10.80 2.33
N ARG A 73 -1.52 -10.10 1.31
CA ARG A 73 -1.69 -8.64 1.17
C ARG A 73 -3.14 -8.26 0.89
N ALA A 74 -3.86 -9.09 0.15
CA ALA A 74 -5.31 -8.92 -0.02
C ALA A 74 -6.04 -9.03 1.33
N ALA A 75 -5.70 -10.02 2.15
CA ALA A 75 -6.27 -10.18 3.49
C ALA A 75 -5.93 -9.01 4.43
N MET A 76 -4.68 -8.53 4.40
CA MET A 76 -4.25 -7.33 5.14
C MET A 76 -5.04 -6.08 4.72
N MET A 77 -5.21 -5.86 3.41
CA MET A 77 -5.94 -4.71 2.89
C MET A 77 -7.41 -4.75 3.29
N LEU A 78 -8.03 -5.92 3.26
CA LEU A 78 -9.40 -6.13 3.72
C LEU A 78 -9.54 -5.84 5.22
N ASP A 79 -8.63 -6.40 6.04
CA ASP A 79 -8.62 -6.22 7.48
C ASP A 79 -8.48 -4.73 7.86
N LEU A 80 -7.50 -4.03 7.27
CA LEU A 80 -7.34 -2.58 7.46
C LEU A 80 -8.59 -1.81 7.06
N THR A 81 -9.10 -2.05 5.85
CA THR A 81 -10.27 -1.32 5.34
C THR A 81 -11.46 -1.49 6.25
N ARG A 82 -11.69 -2.70 6.77
CA ARG A 82 -12.76 -2.97 7.73
C ARG A 82 -12.58 -2.18 9.01
N GLN A 83 -11.39 -2.22 9.61
CA GLN A 83 -11.10 -1.50 10.85
C GLN A 83 -11.33 0.00 10.68
N HIS A 84 -10.79 0.59 9.62
CA HIS A 84 -10.95 2.02 9.34
C HIS A 84 -12.38 2.40 8.95
N ARG A 85 -13.10 1.57 8.18
CA ARG A 85 -14.49 1.82 7.79
C ARG A 85 -15.43 1.89 9.00
N LYS A 86 -15.23 1.07 10.04
CA LYS A 86 -16.03 1.14 11.28
C LYS A 86 -16.00 2.55 11.89
N TRP A 87 -14.85 3.21 11.89
CA TRP A 87 -14.68 4.56 12.44
C TRP A 87 -15.02 5.67 11.44
N ALA A 88 -14.70 5.46 10.16
CA ALA A 88 -15.05 6.38 9.09
C ALA A 88 -16.58 6.51 8.95
N ALA A 89 -17.33 5.41 9.09
CA ALA A 89 -18.80 5.43 9.07
C ALA A 89 -19.39 6.30 10.18
N SER A 90 -18.75 6.34 11.35
CA SER A 90 -19.22 7.14 12.49
C SER A 90 -18.87 8.63 12.36
N SER A 91 -17.79 8.96 11.64
CA SER A 91 -17.32 10.34 11.48
C SER A 91 -17.74 10.99 10.16
N GLY A 92 -18.07 10.19 9.14
CA GLY A 92 -18.39 10.65 7.79
C GLY A 92 -17.20 11.23 7.01
N ARG A 93 -15.98 11.20 7.59
CA ARG A 93 -14.76 11.80 7.03
C ARG A 93 -13.51 11.02 7.44
N ALA A 94 -12.39 11.28 6.77
CA ALA A 94 -11.09 10.71 7.11
C ALA A 94 -10.01 11.81 7.09
N PRO A 95 -10.02 12.73 8.07
CA PRO A 95 -9.21 13.95 8.04
C PRO A 95 -7.71 13.70 7.97
N TRP A 96 -7.24 12.59 8.55
CA TRP A 96 -5.84 12.20 8.45
C TRP A 96 -5.43 11.86 7.01
N LEU A 97 -6.30 11.22 6.23
CA LEU A 97 -6.06 10.97 4.79
C LEU A 97 -6.12 12.28 4.01
N ASP A 98 -7.11 13.13 4.29
CA ASP A 98 -7.26 14.44 3.66
C ASP A 98 -5.97 15.26 3.83
N GLN A 99 -5.42 15.29 5.05
CA GLN A 99 -4.17 15.99 5.36
C GLN A 99 -2.97 15.42 4.60
N TYR A 100 -2.85 14.08 4.49
CA TYR A 100 -1.77 13.49 3.71
C TYR A 100 -1.89 13.82 2.22
N ILE A 101 -3.10 13.70 1.65
CA ILE A 101 -3.37 13.96 0.24
C ILE A 101 -3.00 15.41 -0.10
N GLU A 102 -3.52 16.39 0.66
CA GLU A 102 -3.25 17.81 0.44
C GLU A 102 -1.75 18.11 0.47
N ARG A 103 -1.03 17.59 1.46
CA ARG A 103 0.43 17.82 1.58
C ARG A 103 1.22 17.18 0.45
N LEU A 104 0.78 16.04 -0.07
CA LEU A 104 1.40 15.36 -1.20
C LEU A 104 1.12 16.08 -2.53
N GLU A 105 -0.07 16.65 -2.70
CA GLU A 105 -0.38 17.52 -3.84
C GLU A 105 0.50 18.77 -3.84
N VAL A 106 0.63 19.43 -2.70
CA VAL A 106 1.54 20.58 -2.54
C VAL A 106 2.98 20.19 -2.86
N LEU A 107 3.45 19.02 -2.38
CA LEU A 107 4.80 18.54 -2.68
C LEU A 107 5.01 18.24 -4.16
N ARG A 108 4.03 17.60 -4.83
CA ARG A 108 4.05 17.34 -6.26
C ARG A 108 4.20 18.65 -7.04
N ASP A 109 3.40 19.65 -6.70
CA ASP A 109 3.37 20.93 -7.41
C ASP A 109 4.66 21.73 -7.18
N LYS A 110 5.18 21.75 -5.95
CA LYS A 110 6.50 22.31 -5.64
C LYS A 110 7.65 21.58 -6.35
N GLY A 111 7.56 20.26 -6.48
CA GLY A 111 8.53 19.46 -7.24
C GLY A 111 8.60 19.89 -8.71
N ARG A 112 7.44 20.14 -9.33
CA ARG A 112 7.34 20.67 -10.70
C ARG A 112 7.87 22.10 -10.82
N ASP A 113 7.51 22.98 -9.88
CA ASP A 113 8.00 24.37 -9.84
C ASP A 113 9.52 24.43 -9.68
N MET A 114 10.08 23.64 -8.75
CA MET A 114 11.54 23.52 -8.57
C MET A 114 12.22 23.03 -9.85
N LEU A 115 11.61 22.08 -10.55
CA LEU A 115 12.12 21.55 -11.81
C LEU A 115 12.14 22.61 -12.93
N ALA A 116 11.08 23.41 -13.03
CA ALA A 116 11.00 24.55 -13.94
C ALA A 116 12.07 25.60 -13.62
N LYS A 117 12.21 25.97 -12.34
CA LYS A 117 13.23 26.94 -11.88
C LYS A 117 14.64 26.50 -12.23
N LEU A 118 14.95 25.21 -12.05
CA LEU A 118 16.28 24.67 -12.33
C LEU A 118 16.58 24.58 -13.83
N THR A 119 15.57 24.37 -14.70
CA THR A 119 15.81 24.03 -16.11
C THR A 119 15.32 25.03 -17.15
N ILE A 120 14.19 25.66 -16.89
CA ILE A 120 13.62 26.70 -17.74
C ILE A 120 14.23 28.04 -17.34
N ASP A 121 14.08 28.40 -16.07
CA ASP A 121 14.56 29.70 -15.55
C ASP A 121 16.07 29.69 -15.27
N ARG A 122 16.68 28.49 -15.23
CA ARG A 122 18.11 28.26 -14.99
C ARG A 122 18.63 28.94 -13.72
N ILE A 123 17.81 28.96 -12.67
CA ILE A 123 18.20 29.49 -11.36
C ILE A 123 19.22 28.53 -10.74
N HIS A 124 20.33 29.09 -10.26
CA HIS A 124 21.35 28.31 -9.57
C HIS A 124 20.78 27.67 -8.29
N PRO A 125 21.08 26.38 -7.98
CA PRO A 125 20.56 25.67 -6.80
C PRO A 125 20.69 26.44 -5.49
N ASP A 126 21.81 27.12 -5.27
CA ASP A 126 22.05 27.90 -4.05
C ASP A 126 21.01 29.01 -3.84
N ASN A 127 20.54 29.63 -4.92
CA ASN A 127 19.52 30.67 -4.87
C ASN A 127 18.12 30.09 -4.59
N LEU A 128 17.97 28.77 -4.70
CA LEU A 128 16.78 28.01 -4.35
C LEU A 128 16.90 27.37 -2.96
N GLY A 129 18.00 27.65 -2.25
CA GLY A 129 18.26 27.15 -0.90
C GLY A 129 18.66 25.68 -0.84
N ILE A 130 18.95 25.03 -1.96
CA ILE A 130 19.44 23.64 -2.01
C ILE A 130 20.95 23.60 -2.24
N GLY A 131 21.61 22.54 -1.79
CA GLY A 131 23.07 22.44 -1.82
C GLY A 131 23.70 22.65 -3.22
N PRO A 132 24.82 23.39 -3.35
CA PRO A 132 25.44 23.73 -4.65
C PRO A 132 25.95 22.53 -5.43
N LYS A 133 26.41 21.52 -4.69
CA LYS A 133 27.13 20.36 -5.21
C LYS A 133 26.38 19.07 -4.96
N GLU A 134 25.86 18.92 -3.75
CA GLU A 134 25.11 17.76 -3.32
C GLU A 134 24.18 18.11 -2.17
N ASP A 135 23.13 17.31 -2.02
CA ASP A 135 22.20 17.42 -0.89
C ASP A 135 21.66 16.04 -0.53
N THR A 136 21.31 15.85 0.73
CA THR A 136 20.69 14.62 1.20
C THR A 136 19.23 14.55 0.72
N PRO A 137 18.70 13.33 0.49
CA PRO A 137 17.27 13.12 0.31
C PRO A 137 16.37 13.90 1.27
N THR A 138 16.68 13.86 2.57
CA THR A 138 15.91 14.54 3.61
C THR A 138 16.05 16.05 3.53
N GLY A 139 17.25 16.56 3.25
CA GLY A 139 17.47 17.99 3.01
C GLY A 139 16.56 18.48 1.89
N LEU A 140 16.58 17.82 0.73
CA LEU A 140 15.73 18.16 -0.41
C LEU A 140 14.24 18.15 -0.07
N LEU A 141 13.74 17.10 0.61
CA LEU A 141 12.35 17.03 1.07
C LEU A 141 11.99 18.16 2.02
N THR A 142 12.86 18.45 2.98
CA THR A 142 12.68 19.53 3.96
C THR A 142 12.62 20.88 3.27
N HIS A 143 13.45 21.13 2.26
CA HIS A 143 13.41 22.34 1.43
C HIS A 143 12.08 22.50 0.68
N MET A 144 11.46 21.40 0.25
CA MET A 144 10.11 21.44 -0.33
C MET A 144 9.00 21.55 0.72
N GLY A 145 9.33 21.56 2.01
CA GLY A 145 8.38 21.58 3.12
C GLY A 145 7.71 20.24 3.40
N TRP A 146 8.30 19.14 2.92
CA TRP A 146 7.83 17.80 3.24
C TRP A 146 8.44 17.29 4.54
N CYS A 147 7.57 16.94 5.46
CA CYS A 147 7.87 16.06 6.59
C CYS A 147 6.66 15.15 6.78
N GLU A 148 6.87 13.86 7.03
CA GLU A 148 5.73 12.96 7.24
C GLU A 148 4.89 13.46 8.44
N PRO A 149 3.57 13.66 8.26
CA PRO A 149 2.67 14.04 9.35
C PRO A 149 2.81 13.13 10.58
N GLU A 150 2.82 13.73 11.77
CA GLU A 150 2.68 13.01 13.03
C GLU A 150 1.19 12.97 13.39
N ILE A 151 0.54 11.83 13.14
CA ILE A 151 -0.83 11.59 13.59
C ILE A 151 -0.76 10.66 14.81
N PRO A 152 -1.37 11.03 15.94
CA PRO A 152 -1.35 10.18 17.14
C PRO A 152 -1.95 8.81 16.85
N ARG A 153 -1.36 7.76 17.44
CA ARG A 153 -1.72 6.35 17.22
C ARG A 153 -2.99 5.96 17.96
N HIS A 154 -4.11 6.59 17.61
CA HIS A 154 -5.40 6.34 18.24
C HIS A 154 -6.56 6.61 17.28
N PRO A 155 -7.62 5.78 17.27
CA PRO A 155 -8.77 5.95 16.36
C PRO A 155 -9.40 7.34 16.43
N ASN A 156 -9.59 7.89 17.63
CA ASN A 156 -10.19 9.23 17.81
C ASN A 156 -9.34 10.36 17.19
N SER A 157 -8.03 10.17 17.05
CA SER A 157 -7.15 11.14 16.41
C SER A 157 -7.26 11.08 14.89
N CYS A 158 -7.50 9.89 14.34
CA CYS A 158 -7.76 9.69 12.92
C CYS A 158 -9.19 10.09 12.53
N TYR A 159 -10.16 9.86 13.41
CA TYR A 159 -11.59 10.05 13.14
C TYR A 159 -12.22 10.85 14.27
N LEU A 160 -12.23 12.18 14.14
CA LEU A 160 -13.01 13.02 15.04
C LEU A 160 -14.49 12.67 14.86
N ARG A 161 -15.12 12.23 15.94
CA ARG A 161 -16.58 12.13 15.99
C ARG A 161 -17.13 13.55 15.96
N SER A 162 -18.16 13.78 15.13
CA SER A 162 -18.97 14.97 15.33
C SER A 162 -19.52 14.89 16.74
N SER A 163 -19.12 15.83 17.60
CA SER A 163 -19.86 16.09 18.82
C SER A 163 -21.21 16.64 18.38
N THR A 164 -22.20 15.79 18.14
CA THR A 164 -23.57 16.26 18.29
C THR A 164 -23.68 16.78 19.71
N PRO A 165 -24.04 18.05 19.94
CA PRO A 165 -24.36 18.50 21.27
C PRO A 165 -25.58 17.69 21.68
N THR A 166 -25.41 16.77 22.63
CA THR A 166 -26.54 16.16 23.32
C THR A 166 -27.30 17.33 23.92
N LYS A 167 -28.47 17.66 23.37
CA LYS A 167 -29.43 18.57 24.00
C LYS A 167 -29.68 18.04 25.41
N ALA A 168 -28.98 18.59 26.40
CA ALA A 168 -29.48 18.64 27.76
C ALA A 168 -30.58 19.71 27.77
N PHE A 169 -31.74 19.35 27.22
CA PHE A 169 -32.98 20.09 27.40
C PHE A 169 -33.75 19.32 28.47
N ASN A 170 -33.32 19.50 29.73
CA ASN A 170 -34.05 19.19 30.95
C ASN A 170 -33.18 19.70 32.11
N ASP A 171 -33.27 20.99 32.39
CA ASP A 171 -33.47 21.51 33.73
C ASP A 171 -33.47 23.05 33.69
N ALA A 172 -34.35 23.63 34.51
CA ALA A 172 -34.66 25.06 34.67
C ALA A 172 -35.61 25.69 33.64
N LEU A 173 -36.92 25.45 33.83
CA LEU A 173 -37.91 26.53 33.80
C LEU A 173 -38.97 26.24 34.87
N VAL A 174 -38.67 26.76 36.07
CA VAL A 174 -39.66 27.06 37.10
C VAL A 174 -40.55 28.18 36.56
N LEU A 175 -41.84 28.02 36.79
CA LEU A 175 -42.94 28.95 36.54
C LEU A 175 -42.58 30.42 36.82
N ASP A 176 -42.88 31.30 35.88
CA ASP A 176 -43.59 32.53 36.22
C ASP A 176 -44.61 32.84 35.13
N GLY A 177 -45.84 33.05 35.57
CA GLY A 177 -46.98 33.29 34.71
C GLY A 177 -47.10 34.75 34.36
N LYS A 178 -47.33 35.04 33.09
CA LYS A 178 -48.14 36.18 32.65
C LYS A 178 -48.51 36.04 31.18
N ASP A 179 -49.81 36.20 30.95
CA ASP A 179 -50.48 36.39 29.67
C ASP A 179 -49.68 37.28 28.73
N TRP A 180 -49.54 36.86 27.47
CA TRP A 180 -49.71 37.74 26.31
C TRP A 180 -50.24 36.95 25.12
N ASP A 181 -51.24 37.55 24.50
CA ASP A 181 -52.09 37.05 23.42
C ASP A 181 -51.34 36.57 22.18
N ILE A 182 -51.92 35.57 21.52
CA ILE A 182 -51.55 35.11 20.18
C ILE A 182 -52.33 35.93 19.14
N PRO A 183 -51.67 36.70 18.25
CA PRO A 183 -52.29 37.10 16.98
C PRO A 183 -51.90 36.10 15.87
N PRO A 184 -52.77 35.93 14.86
CA PRO A 184 -52.58 34.95 13.80
C PRO A 184 -51.55 35.44 12.76
N SER A 185 -50.93 34.46 12.13
CA SER A 185 -50.26 34.45 10.82
C SER A 185 -50.16 35.79 10.06
N ASP A 186 -48.93 36.18 9.74
CA ASP A 186 -48.62 36.72 8.41
C ASP A 186 -47.31 36.11 7.91
N GLU A 187 -47.38 35.62 6.67
CA GLU A 187 -46.25 35.26 5.84
C GLU A 187 -45.36 36.48 5.56
N ASP A 188 -44.17 36.21 5.01
CA ASP A 188 -43.20 37.18 4.48
C ASP A 188 -42.33 37.94 5.50
N CYS A 189 -41.16 37.36 5.83
CA CYS A 189 -39.88 38.08 5.63
C CYS A 189 -38.69 37.12 5.79
N VAL A 190 -38.28 36.47 4.69
CA VAL A 190 -36.99 35.79 4.59
C VAL A 190 -35.92 36.85 4.33
N THR A 191 -35.18 37.25 5.37
CA THR A 191 -33.92 38.01 5.18
C THR A 191 -32.78 37.05 4.86
N ALA A 192 -32.35 37.17 3.61
CA ALA A 192 -31.16 36.64 2.98
C ALA A 192 -29.92 36.52 3.88
N TRP A 193 -29.42 35.29 4.01
CA TRP A 193 -27.98 35.00 4.05
C TRP A 193 -27.64 34.25 2.76
N THR A 194 -27.45 35.00 1.67
CA THR A 194 -26.87 34.48 0.43
C THR A 194 -25.39 34.24 0.64
N LEU A 195 -25.04 33.05 1.12
CA LEU A 195 -23.75 32.44 0.82
C LEU A 195 -23.84 31.95 -0.62
N THR A 196 -23.13 32.63 -1.51
CA THR A 196 -22.94 32.24 -2.91
C THR A 196 -22.38 30.83 -3.00
N GLU A 197 -23.27 29.85 -3.11
CA GLU A 197 -22.99 28.57 -3.76
C GLU A 197 -22.64 28.87 -5.22
N LYS A 198 -21.34 28.97 -5.50
CA LYS A 198 -20.87 28.67 -6.84
C LYS A 198 -21.07 27.18 -7.04
N SER A 199 -22.22 26.86 -7.66
CA SER A 199 -22.44 25.64 -8.42
C SER A 199 -21.30 25.48 -9.43
N LEU A 200 -20.23 24.81 -9.03
CA LEU A 200 -19.34 24.12 -9.97
C LEU A 200 -20.06 22.83 -10.35
N ALA A 201 -20.96 22.94 -11.32
CA ALA A 201 -21.30 21.82 -12.17
C ALA A 201 -20.05 21.49 -13.03
N SER A 202 -19.07 20.82 -12.43
CA SER A 202 -18.04 20.12 -13.19
C SER A 202 -18.58 18.73 -13.50
N SER A 203 -18.93 18.53 -14.77
CA SER A 203 -19.09 17.23 -15.41
C SER A 203 -18.11 16.18 -14.86
N PRO A 204 -18.50 14.90 -14.73
CA PRO A 204 -17.60 13.82 -14.38
C PRO A 204 -16.66 13.51 -15.57
N THR A 205 -15.65 14.34 -15.76
CA THR A 205 -14.51 14.03 -16.62
C THR A 205 -13.67 12.95 -15.94
N GLN A 206 -13.96 11.70 -16.30
CA GLN A 206 -13.06 10.55 -16.36
C GLN A 206 -11.77 10.62 -15.51
N TYR A 207 -11.83 10.05 -14.31
CA TYR A 207 -10.66 9.53 -13.61
C TYR A 207 -10.11 8.27 -14.33
N ALA A 208 -9.67 8.39 -15.58
CA ALA A 208 -9.24 7.24 -16.40
C ALA A 208 -7.74 7.28 -16.76
N TRP A 209 -6.91 8.00 -15.99
CA TRP A 209 -5.48 8.18 -16.31
C TRP A 209 -4.60 6.96 -15.98
N TRP A 210 -5.14 5.90 -15.36
CA TRP A 210 -4.36 4.71 -14.96
C TRP A 210 -4.46 3.51 -15.92
N GLN A 211 -5.14 3.64 -17.06
CA GLN A 211 -5.06 2.60 -18.09
C GLN A 211 -3.71 2.73 -18.81
N ILE A 212 -2.68 2.11 -18.24
CA ILE A 212 -1.49 1.77 -19.02
C ILE A 212 -1.98 0.83 -20.11
N ASP A 213 -1.89 1.32 -21.35
CA ASP A 213 -2.33 0.61 -22.55
C ASP A 213 -1.49 -0.67 -22.71
N ASN A 214 -1.99 -1.78 -22.17
CA ASN A 214 -1.33 -3.10 -22.22
C ASN A 214 -1.32 -3.72 -23.62
N ASN A 215 -1.71 -2.97 -24.65
CA ASN A 215 -1.80 -3.44 -26.04
C ASN A 215 -0.46 -3.50 -26.77
N SER A 216 0.63 -3.00 -26.20
CA SER A 216 1.96 -3.15 -26.83
C SER A 216 2.65 -4.46 -26.42
N MET A 217 2.28 -5.56 -27.07
CA MET A 217 3.09 -6.78 -27.08
C MET A 217 4.35 -6.57 -27.94
N HIS A 218 5.38 -5.93 -27.39
CA HIS A 218 6.70 -6.01 -28.00
C HIS A 218 7.34 -7.37 -27.67
N ARG A 219 7.54 -8.20 -28.71
CA ARG A 219 8.43 -9.36 -28.66
C ARG A 219 9.85 -8.86 -28.38
N ILE A 220 10.33 -9.02 -27.16
CA ILE A 220 11.75 -8.90 -26.83
C ILE A 220 12.31 -10.31 -26.66
N SER A 221 13.37 -10.62 -27.40
CA SER A 221 14.07 -11.91 -27.39
C SER A 221 14.63 -12.26 -26.01
N PRO A 222 14.76 -13.56 -25.68
CA PRO A 222 15.13 -14.00 -24.34
C PRO A 222 16.65 -13.85 -24.14
N MET A 223 17.09 -12.95 -23.26
CA MET A 223 18.37 -13.14 -22.57
C MET A 223 18.19 -14.16 -21.44
N ALA A 224 19.08 -15.14 -21.44
CA ALA A 224 19.06 -16.30 -20.55
C ALA A 224 19.04 -15.90 -19.08
N SER A 225 18.06 -16.43 -18.34
CA SER A 225 18.13 -16.57 -16.89
C SER A 225 18.30 -18.05 -16.61
N CYS A 226 19.52 -18.46 -16.33
CA CYS A 226 19.82 -19.81 -15.87
C CYS A 226 19.51 -19.87 -14.37
N THR A 227 18.42 -20.53 -14.03
CA THR A 227 18.26 -21.19 -12.73
C THR A 227 18.05 -22.66 -13.01
N SER A 228 19.12 -23.44 -12.91
CA SER A 228 19.07 -24.90 -12.85
C SER A 228 19.88 -25.37 -11.66
N LEU A 229 19.18 -25.86 -10.64
CA LEU A 229 19.72 -26.67 -9.55
C LEU A 229 19.82 -28.12 -10.03
N SER A 230 21.04 -28.65 -10.04
CA SER A 230 21.45 -30.07 -10.05
C SER A 230 22.94 -29.99 -9.68
N GLY A 231 23.52 -30.61 -8.65
CA GLY A 231 23.36 -31.94 -8.08
C GLY A 231 24.81 -32.43 -7.86
N ASP A 232 25.22 -32.57 -6.60
CA ASP A 232 26.42 -33.20 -6.02
C ASP A 232 27.74 -33.25 -6.81
N THR A 233 28.77 -32.56 -6.30
CA THR A 233 30.14 -33.10 -6.21
C THR A 233 30.89 -32.45 -5.04
N LEU A 234 31.46 -33.28 -4.17
CA LEU A 234 32.38 -32.93 -3.08
C LEU A 234 33.66 -32.27 -3.64
N ALA A 235 34.00 -31.08 -3.14
CA ALA A 235 35.37 -30.57 -3.10
C ALA A 235 35.50 -29.56 -1.96
N GLU A 236 36.48 -29.80 -1.08
CA GLU A 236 36.97 -28.83 -0.11
C GLU A 236 37.46 -27.58 -0.85
N GLU A 237 36.94 -26.41 -0.50
CA GLU A 237 37.57 -25.14 -0.86
C GLU A 237 37.85 -24.32 0.40
N VAL A 238 39.12 -23.93 0.46
CA VAL A 238 39.82 -23.18 1.49
C VAL A 238 39.16 -21.82 1.71
N GLU A 239 38.82 -21.53 2.97
CA GLU A 239 38.38 -20.21 3.40
C GLU A 239 39.48 -19.18 3.14
N THR A 240 39.22 -18.24 2.22
CA THR A 240 39.92 -16.96 2.19
C THR A 240 39.01 -15.88 2.78
N PRO A 241 39.53 -14.93 3.59
CA PRO A 241 38.70 -13.92 4.22
C PRO A 241 38.21 -12.93 3.17
N GLN A 242 36.90 -12.91 2.89
CA GLN A 242 36.29 -11.83 2.11
C GLN A 242 36.14 -10.57 2.99
N GLU A 243 37.02 -9.63 2.73
CA GLU A 243 36.99 -8.25 3.17
C GLU A 243 35.89 -7.50 2.38
N GLY A 244 34.92 -6.89 3.08
CA GLY A 244 33.93 -5.95 2.52
C GLY A 244 32.51 -6.51 2.36
N SER A 245 31.76 -6.61 3.46
CA SER A 245 30.31 -6.88 3.45
C SER A 245 29.54 -5.79 2.68
N PRO A 246 28.66 -6.14 1.73
CA PRO A 246 27.81 -5.16 1.05
C PRO A 246 26.79 -4.57 2.02
N ASP A 247 26.56 -3.25 1.94
CA ASP A 247 25.57 -2.45 2.68
C ASP A 247 24.41 -3.28 3.24
N LYS A 248 24.50 -3.61 4.53
CA LYS A 248 23.50 -4.43 5.20
C LYS A 248 22.19 -3.64 5.24
N TYR A 249 21.15 -4.15 4.58
CA TYR A 249 19.80 -3.60 4.73
C TYR A 249 19.41 -3.64 6.21
N LEU A 250 19.14 -2.47 6.78
CA LEU A 250 18.64 -2.33 8.14
C LEU A 250 17.12 -2.22 8.08
N SER A 251 16.44 -3.28 8.54
CA SER A 251 14.99 -3.34 8.58
C SER A 251 14.46 -2.38 9.65
N PRO A 252 13.59 -1.42 9.30
CA PRO A 252 12.93 -0.57 10.29
C PRO A 252 11.81 -1.30 11.04
N LEU A 253 11.39 -2.48 10.58
CA LEU A 253 10.24 -3.23 11.11
C LEU A 253 10.68 -4.39 12.01
N LEU A 254 11.83 -5.00 11.74
CA LEU A 254 12.27 -6.25 12.38
C LEU A 254 13.43 -6.06 13.37
N ASP A 255 13.88 -4.83 13.63
CA ASP A 255 15.00 -4.51 14.53
C ASP A 255 14.66 -4.64 16.05
N GLY A 256 13.51 -5.25 16.39
CA GLY A 256 12.99 -5.37 17.76
C GLY A 256 12.64 -6.81 18.17
N GLN A 257 12.39 -6.99 19.47
CA GLN A 257 12.21 -8.31 20.11
C GLN A 257 10.90 -9.04 19.72
N ASP A 258 9.89 -8.35 19.18
CA ASP A 258 8.62 -8.94 18.73
C ASP A 258 8.19 -8.43 17.35
N THR A 259 8.39 -9.26 16.32
CA THR A 259 7.95 -9.01 14.93
C THR A 259 6.47 -8.63 14.83
N ALA A 260 5.61 -9.12 15.73
CA ALA A 260 4.18 -8.81 15.72
C ALA A 260 3.87 -7.33 16.03
N MET A 261 4.79 -6.63 16.72
CA MET A 261 4.58 -5.23 17.14
C MET A 261 4.75 -4.24 15.99
N ALA A 262 5.38 -4.65 14.88
CA ALA A 262 5.54 -3.80 13.71
C ALA A 262 4.21 -3.53 12.98
N TRP A 263 3.21 -4.41 13.17
CA TRP A 263 1.86 -4.19 12.66
C TRP A 263 1.03 -3.40 13.68
N ASP A 264 0.73 -2.15 13.34
CA ASP A 264 -0.15 -1.27 14.10
C ASP A 264 -1.15 -0.57 13.16
N PRO A 265 -2.43 -1.00 13.13
CA PRO A 265 -3.44 -0.42 12.23
C PRO A 265 -3.81 1.02 12.57
N TRP A 266 -3.27 1.61 13.65
CA TRP A 266 -3.47 3.02 14.00
C TRP A 266 -2.23 3.88 13.79
N ASN A 267 -1.13 3.29 13.33
CA ASN A 267 0.06 4.02 12.92
C ASN A 267 -0.10 4.55 11.49
N ALA A 268 -0.50 5.82 11.36
CA ALA A 268 -0.76 6.46 10.07
C ALA A 268 0.44 6.37 9.10
N LYS A 269 1.67 6.50 9.58
CA LYS A 269 2.87 6.39 8.74
C LYS A 269 3.05 4.99 8.15
N MET A 270 2.78 3.96 8.94
CA MET A 270 2.80 2.57 8.47
C MET A 270 1.71 2.35 7.42
N LEU A 271 0.48 2.81 7.69
CA LEU A 271 -0.65 2.67 6.77
C LEU A 271 -0.40 3.35 5.43
N VAL A 272 0.03 4.62 5.45
CA VAL A 272 0.31 5.37 4.22
C VAL A 272 1.38 4.66 3.38
N ARG A 273 2.44 4.14 4.01
CA ARG A 273 3.44 3.32 3.34
C ARG A 273 2.84 2.06 2.74
N PHE A 274 2.09 1.29 3.52
CA PHE A 274 1.49 0.04 3.04
C PHE A 274 0.53 0.26 1.88
N ILE A 275 -0.37 1.24 1.99
CA ILE A 275 -1.34 1.60 0.95
C ILE A 275 -0.61 2.05 -0.32
N THR A 276 0.35 2.99 -0.18
CA THR A 276 1.08 3.54 -1.31
C THR A 276 1.96 2.50 -1.99
N PHE A 277 2.76 1.75 -1.23
CA PHE A 277 3.65 0.73 -1.80
C PHE A 277 2.84 -0.38 -2.47
N SER A 278 1.74 -0.80 -1.87
CA SER A 278 0.88 -1.83 -2.47
C SER A 278 0.27 -1.34 -3.79
N PHE A 279 -0.18 -0.08 -3.81
CA PHE A 279 -0.69 0.55 -5.02
C PHE A 279 0.38 0.68 -6.10
N VAL A 280 1.57 1.20 -5.79
CA VAL A 280 2.67 1.38 -6.77
C VAL A 280 3.13 0.04 -7.35
N LEU A 281 3.33 -0.96 -6.50
CA LEU A 281 3.72 -2.32 -6.93
C LEU A 281 2.63 -3.02 -7.73
N SER A 282 1.36 -2.60 -7.60
CA SER A 282 0.25 -3.08 -8.41
C SER A 282 0.10 -2.28 -9.72
N LYS A 283 0.23 -0.95 -9.68
CA LYS A 283 0.13 -0.03 -10.83
C LYS A 283 1.16 -0.34 -11.90
N TYR A 284 2.39 -0.62 -11.50
CA TYR A 284 3.49 -0.90 -12.42
C TYR A 284 3.74 -2.40 -12.64
N LYS A 285 2.76 -3.26 -12.33
CA LYS A 285 2.83 -4.69 -12.65
C LYS A 285 2.44 -4.94 -14.10
N THR A 286 3.23 -5.73 -14.80
CA THR A 286 2.96 -6.21 -16.15
C THR A 286 2.81 -7.72 -16.14
N PHE A 287 1.82 -8.23 -16.87
CA PHE A 287 1.61 -9.65 -17.03
C PHE A 287 2.34 -10.15 -18.26
N HIS A 288 3.13 -11.21 -18.08
CA HIS A 288 3.88 -11.86 -19.13
C HIS A 288 3.40 -13.29 -19.31
N ARG A 289 3.20 -13.68 -20.56
CA ARG A 289 2.96 -15.07 -20.93
C ARG A 289 4.30 -15.78 -21.13
N PHE A 290 4.61 -16.69 -20.22
CA PHE A 290 5.66 -17.68 -20.37
C PHE A 290 5.10 -18.92 -21.07
N LYS A 291 5.98 -19.79 -21.60
CA LYS A 291 5.58 -20.97 -22.40
C LYS A 291 4.44 -21.80 -21.77
N HIS A 292 4.42 -21.93 -20.44
CA HIS A 292 3.42 -22.72 -19.72
C HIS A 292 2.77 -22.01 -18.53
N ALA A 293 3.01 -20.70 -18.36
CA ALA A 293 2.51 -19.96 -17.21
C ALA A 293 2.27 -18.49 -17.58
N VAL A 294 1.33 -17.86 -16.89
CA VAL A 294 1.26 -16.40 -16.84
C VAL A 294 1.95 -16.00 -15.55
N GLY A 295 2.92 -15.10 -15.63
CA GLY A 295 3.58 -14.54 -14.46
C GLY A 295 3.61 -13.02 -14.54
N THR A 296 3.99 -12.39 -13.45
CA THR A 296 4.00 -10.94 -13.29
C THR A 296 5.43 -10.45 -13.15
N ARG A 297 5.71 -9.28 -13.72
CA ARG A 297 6.95 -8.54 -13.48
C ARG A 297 6.59 -7.09 -13.17
N LEU A 298 7.48 -6.39 -12.50
CA LEU A 298 7.38 -4.93 -12.41
C LEU A 298 8.01 -4.33 -13.66
N SER A 299 7.44 -3.24 -14.16
CA SER A 299 8.00 -2.45 -15.27
C SER A 299 8.52 -1.11 -14.75
N PRO A 300 9.83 -1.02 -14.42
CA PRO A 300 10.49 0.24 -14.11
C PRO A 300 10.35 1.28 -15.21
N GLU A 301 10.33 0.86 -16.47
CA GLU A 301 10.20 1.72 -17.63
C GLU A 301 8.84 2.44 -17.65
N ALA A 302 7.76 1.73 -17.29
CA ALA A 302 6.44 2.33 -17.18
C ALA A 302 6.39 3.41 -16.08
N ALA A 303 7.09 3.21 -14.97
CA ALA A 303 7.21 4.24 -13.94
C ALA A 303 8.03 5.45 -14.39
N ILE A 304 9.15 5.23 -15.10
CA ILE A 304 9.92 6.33 -15.69
C ILE A 304 9.04 7.13 -16.66
N HIS A 305 8.32 6.44 -17.54
CA HIS A 305 7.43 7.07 -18.52
C HIS A 305 6.33 7.91 -17.84
N ALA A 306 5.69 7.36 -16.80
CA ALA A 306 4.66 8.09 -16.05
C ALA A 306 5.22 9.39 -15.44
N GLY A 307 6.40 9.33 -14.80
CA GLY A 307 7.01 10.54 -14.23
C GLY A 307 7.42 11.56 -15.29
N ASP A 308 7.97 11.06 -16.39
CA ASP A 308 8.35 11.86 -17.56
C ASP A 308 7.17 12.62 -18.19
N GLU A 309 6.02 11.96 -18.30
CA GLU A 309 4.78 12.54 -18.80
C GLU A 309 4.29 13.64 -17.85
N MET A 310 4.37 13.39 -16.54
CA MET A 310 3.98 14.36 -15.51
C MET A 310 4.87 15.61 -15.44
N VAL A 311 6.00 15.67 -16.15
CA VAL A 311 6.90 16.84 -16.14
C VAL A 311 7.28 17.33 -17.53
N HIS A 312 6.65 16.81 -18.58
CA HIS A 312 7.06 17.04 -19.97
C HIS A 312 7.10 18.53 -20.36
N ASP A 313 6.26 19.34 -19.73
CA ASP A 313 6.11 20.78 -19.94
C ASP A 313 7.15 21.62 -19.16
N VAL A 314 7.60 21.12 -18.02
CA VAL A 314 8.56 21.80 -17.13
C VAL A 314 9.99 21.26 -17.20
N TRP A 315 10.20 20.11 -17.85
CA TRP A 315 11.51 19.47 -18.00
C TRP A 315 11.82 19.14 -19.46
N LYS A 316 12.60 20.02 -20.09
CA LYS A 316 13.10 19.79 -21.45
C LYS A 316 14.25 18.79 -21.38
N LYS A 317 13.98 17.52 -21.68
CA LYS A 317 14.94 16.37 -21.70
C LYS A 317 16.13 16.51 -22.68
N ARG A 318 16.34 17.69 -23.28
CA ARG A 318 17.58 17.97 -24.01
C ARG A 318 18.73 18.06 -23.00
N PRO A 319 19.96 17.69 -23.38
CA PRO A 319 21.11 17.92 -22.53
C PRO A 319 21.23 19.41 -22.23
N LEU A 320 20.78 19.82 -21.04
CA LEU A 320 21.31 20.98 -20.36
C LEU A 320 22.62 20.51 -19.74
N ASP A 321 23.71 21.24 -19.96
CA ASP A 321 25.04 20.87 -19.47
C ASP A 321 25.08 20.64 -17.95
N ASP A 322 24.11 21.21 -17.22
CA ASP A 322 24.03 21.16 -15.76
C ASP A 322 23.29 19.95 -15.17
N TYR A 323 22.41 19.28 -15.92
CA TYR A 323 21.58 18.19 -15.38
C TYR A 323 21.44 16.99 -16.32
N LEU A 324 21.75 15.81 -15.78
CA LEU A 324 21.67 14.55 -16.47
C LEU A 324 20.26 13.96 -16.32
N TYR A 325 19.61 13.79 -17.47
CA TYR A 325 18.43 12.95 -17.57
C TYR A 325 18.84 11.47 -17.63
N SER A 326 18.44 10.69 -16.63
CA SER A 326 18.71 9.26 -16.59
C SER A 326 17.56 8.47 -17.18
N LYS A 327 17.82 7.74 -18.28
CA LYS A 327 16.92 6.69 -18.78
C LYS A 327 17.13 5.35 -18.06
N SER A 328 18.09 5.27 -17.14
CA SER A 328 18.44 3.99 -16.53
C SER A 328 17.31 3.51 -15.61
N PRO A 329 16.76 2.30 -15.86
CA PRO A 329 15.73 1.71 -14.99
C PRO A 329 16.30 1.30 -13.63
N ARG A 330 17.63 1.23 -13.47
CA ARG A 330 18.29 0.75 -12.24
C ARG A 330 17.80 1.48 -10.98
N ARG A 331 17.57 2.80 -11.06
CA ARG A 331 17.10 3.58 -9.90
C ARG A 331 15.69 3.15 -9.45
N ILE A 332 14.81 2.87 -10.41
CA ILE A 332 13.44 2.43 -10.14
C ILE A 332 13.44 0.96 -9.73
N TYR A 333 14.33 0.13 -10.27
CA TYR A 333 14.54 -1.24 -9.76
C TYR A 333 14.92 -1.27 -8.28
N ILE A 334 15.85 -0.40 -7.85
CA ILE A 334 16.26 -0.29 -6.45
C ILE A 334 15.08 0.15 -5.58
N GLU A 335 14.33 1.15 -6.03
CA GLU A 335 13.11 1.61 -5.35
C GLU A 335 12.06 0.50 -5.20
N PHE A 336 11.77 -0.22 -6.29
CA PHE A 336 10.81 -1.32 -6.30
C PHE A 336 11.25 -2.44 -5.36
N GLY A 337 12.54 -2.82 -5.41
CA GLY A 337 13.11 -3.80 -4.48
C GLY A 337 12.94 -3.38 -3.02
N ALA A 338 13.20 -2.11 -2.70
CA ALA A 338 13.04 -1.59 -1.34
C ALA A 338 11.58 -1.63 -0.85
N MET A 339 10.62 -1.29 -1.73
CA MET A 339 9.18 -1.42 -1.40
C MET A 339 8.77 -2.88 -1.24
N GLN A 340 9.26 -3.79 -2.10
CA GLN A 340 9.00 -5.22 -2.00
C GLN A 340 9.51 -5.78 -0.67
N THR A 341 10.76 -5.50 -0.30
CA THR A 341 11.34 -5.86 1.00
C THR A 341 10.45 -5.37 2.14
N TRP A 342 10.15 -4.07 2.19
CA TRP A 342 9.36 -3.49 3.28
C TRP A 342 7.95 -4.10 3.39
N VAL A 343 7.25 -4.28 2.26
CA VAL A 343 5.91 -4.89 2.26
C VAL A 343 5.98 -6.36 2.68
N SER A 344 7.03 -7.10 2.28
CA SER A 344 7.21 -8.51 2.67
C SER A 344 7.40 -8.67 4.18
N GLU A 345 8.20 -7.80 4.80
CA GLU A 345 8.43 -7.77 6.25
C GLU A 345 7.14 -7.42 7.00
N LEU A 346 6.44 -6.37 6.56
CA LEU A 346 5.17 -5.98 7.17
C LEU A 346 4.11 -7.08 7.04
N SER A 347 4.10 -7.80 5.92
CA SER A 347 3.16 -8.91 5.69
C SER A 347 3.40 -10.05 6.68
N CYS A 348 4.67 -10.38 6.95
CA CYS A 348 5.05 -11.35 7.97
C CYS A 348 4.74 -10.85 9.39
N ALA A 349 4.95 -9.55 9.67
CA ALA A 349 4.57 -8.93 10.93
C ALA A 349 3.06 -9.03 11.22
N TRP A 350 2.22 -8.75 10.21
CA TRP A 350 0.76 -8.92 10.33
C TRP A 350 0.36 -10.38 10.59
N LEU A 351 1.00 -11.34 9.93
CA LEU A 351 0.76 -12.76 10.21
C LEU A 351 1.11 -13.12 11.66
N CYS A 352 2.30 -12.73 12.12
CA CYS A 352 2.73 -12.96 13.50
C CYS A 352 1.78 -12.30 14.52
N HIS A 353 1.32 -11.07 14.24
CA HIS A 353 0.33 -10.36 15.04
C HIS A 353 -0.99 -11.13 15.11
N THR A 354 -1.52 -11.53 13.95
CA THR A 354 -2.78 -12.26 13.86
C THR A 354 -2.68 -13.62 14.56
N ALA A 355 -1.55 -14.31 14.42
CA ALA A 355 -1.26 -15.58 15.10
C ALA A 355 -1.19 -15.43 16.63
N LYS A 356 -0.67 -14.31 17.15
CA LYS A 356 -0.64 -14.02 18.58
C LYS A 356 -2.05 -13.89 19.17
N THR A 357 -3.00 -13.41 18.37
CA THR A 357 -4.42 -13.29 18.74
C THR A 357 -5.25 -14.54 18.40
N SER A 358 -4.62 -15.57 17.83
CA SER A 358 -5.26 -16.85 17.51
C SER A 358 -5.62 -17.59 18.79
N SER A 359 -6.87 -18.03 18.88
CA SER A 359 -7.34 -18.92 19.95
C SER A 359 -7.35 -20.38 19.51
N ALA A 360 -7.34 -20.64 18.19
CA ALA A 360 -7.43 -21.98 17.64
C ALA A 360 -6.13 -22.79 17.74
N ALA A 361 -4.98 -22.14 17.87
CA ALA A 361 -3.68 -22.82 17.90
C ALA A 361 -2.67 -22.11 18.81
N PRO A 362 -2.70 -22.38 20.14
CA PRO A 362 -1.65 -21.94 21.05
C PRO A 362 -0.27 -22.40 20.54
N GLY A 363 0.64 -21.46 20.30
CA GLY A 363 1.98 -21.75 19.75
C GLY A 363 2.15 -21.47 18.26
N LEU A 364 1.08 -21.12 17.52
CA LEU A 364 1.18 -20.79 16.10
C LEU A 364 2.07 -19.58 15.83
N GLN A 365 2.09 -18.59 16.74
CA GLN A 365 3.03 -17.48 16.69
C GLN A 365 4.49 -17.97 16.73
N GLN A 366 4.83 -18.87 17.65
CA GLN A 366 6.20 -19.40 17.76
C GLN A 366 6.60 -20.19 16.51
N LEU A 367 5.67 -20.96 15.95
CA LEU A 367 5.88 -21.66 14.68
C LEU A 367 6.11 -20.68 13.52
N MET A 368 5.35 -19.58 13.45
CA MET A 368 5.55 -18.54 12.43
C MET A 368 6.92 -17.88 12.55
N THR A 369 7.29 -17.44 13.74
CA THR A 369 8.61 -16.81 13.96
C THR A 369 9.74 -17.77 13.58
N ARG A 370 9.63 -19.07 13.91
CA ARG A 370 10.63 -20.09 13.57
C ARG A 370 10.71 -20.43 12.08
N THR A 371 9.65 -20.17 11.32
CA THR A 371 9.57 -20.51 9.88
C THR A 371 9.71 -19.30 8.97
N LEU A 372 9.93 -18.11 9.55
CA LEU A 372 10.24 -16.90 8.82
C LEU A 372 11.60 -17.06 8.12
N GLN A 373 11.59 -16.86 6.80
CA GLN A 373 12.78 -16.95 5.96
C GLN A 373 12.94 -15.64 5.19
N THR A 374 14.17 -15.13 5.15
CA THR A 374 14.54 -13.97 4.35
C THR A 374 15.47 -14.43 3.23
N SER A 375 15.09 -14.13 1.99
CA SER A 375 15.92 -14.44 0.82
C SER A 375 17.13 -13.51 0.71
N VAL A 376 18.09 -13.86 -0.15
CA VAL A 376 19.25 -13.00 -0.51
C VAL A 376 18.86 -11.64 -1.10
N LYS A 377 17.60 -11.48 -1.52
CA LYS A 377 17.04 -10.21 -2.02
C LYS A 377 16.30 -9.42 -0.92
N ASN A 378 16.48 -9.80 0.35
CA ASN A 378 15.78 -9.22 1.50
C ASN A 378 14.26 -9.32 1.38
N VAL A 379 13.73 -10.34 0.71
CA VAL A 379 12.29 -10.62 0.73
C VAL A 379 12.02 -11.64 1.84
N THR A 380 11.23 -11.25 2.81
CA THR A 380 10.86 -12.06 3.98
C THR A 380 9.53 -12.76 3.73
N SER A 381 9.45 -14.04 4.08
CA SER A 381 8.26 -14.85 3.85
C SER A 381 8.06 -15.89 4.96
N ILE A 382 6.81 -16.33 5.12
CA ILE A 382 6.40 -17.46 5.95
C ILE A 382 5.77 -18.50 5.01
N PRO A 383 5.96 -19.82 5.24
CA PRO A 383 5.33 -20.85 4.44
C PRO A 383 3.81 -20.66 4.33
N ALA A 384 3.31 -20.68 3.10
CA ALA A 384 1.91 -20.36 2.78
C ALA A 384 0.89 -21.19 3.58
N TYR A 385 1.19 -22.48 3.81
CA TYR A 385 0.32 -23.37 4.60
C TYR A 385 0.15 -22.90 6.05
N ILE A 386 1.21 -22.36 6.68
CA ILE A 386 1.16 -21.85 8.06
C ILE A 386 0.38 -20.53 8.08
N GLY A 387 0.68 -19.62 7.15
CA GLY A 387 -0.05 -18.37 6.99
C GLY A 387 -1.55 -18.59 6.75
N TYR A 388 -1.90 -19.62 5.97
CA TYR A 388 -3.29 -19.96 5.66
C TYR A 388 -4.13 -20.27 6.90
N ILE A 389 -3.60 -21.02 7.87
CA ILE A 389 -4.34 -21.37 9.09
C ILE A 389 -4.76 -20.09 9.84
N VAL A 390 -3.83 -19.14 9.96
CA VAL A 390 -4.06 -17.86 10.66
C VAL A 390 -5.05 -16.98 9.90
N ILE A 391 -4.87 -16.81 8.59
CA ILE A 391 -5.77 -15.99 7.77
C ILE A 391 -7.19 -16.56 7.83
N ARG A 392 -7.33 -17.89 7.74
CA ARG A 392 -8.63 -18.56 7.77
C ARG A 392 -9.34 -18.33 9.10
N GLU A 393 -8.65 -18.49 10.22
CA GLU A 393 -9.25 -18.23 11.54
C GLU A 393 -9.64 -16.77 11.69
N HIS A 394 -8.75 -15.84 11.31
CA HIS A 394 -8.98 -14.40 11.40
C HIS A 394 -10.22 -13.96 10.62
N CYS A 395 -10.30 -14.35 9.36
CA CYS A 395 -11.46 -14.02 8.53
C CYS A 395 -12.71 -14.78 8.95
N GLY A 396 -12.57 -16.03 9.42
CA GLY A 396 -13.68 -16.81 9.97
C GLY A 396 -14.30 -16.18 11.22
N LYS A 397 -13.49 -15.65 12.14
CA LYS A 397 -13.97 -14.93 13.34
C LYS A 397 -14.86 -13.73 13.00
N GLU A 398 -14.67 -13.17 11.81
CA GLU A 398 -15.31 -11.93 11.38
C GLU A 398 -16.43 -12.16 10.37
N GLY A 399 -16.79 -13.42 10.11
CA GLY A 399 -17.90 -13.79 9.22
C GLY A 399 -17.59 -13.64 7.73
N GLU A 400 -16.31 -13.50 7.36
CA GLU A 400 -15.90 -13.26 5.97
C GLU A 400 -15.87 -14.54 5.14
N SER A 401 -16.42 -14.46 3.93
CA SER A 401 -16.32 -15.55 2.95
C SER A 401 -15.02 -15.45 2.17
N LEU A 402 -14.04 -16.28 2.51
CA LEU A 402 -12.81 -16.40 1.73
C LEU A 402 -12.91 -17.51 0.70
N ILE A 403 -12.61 -17.19 -0.55
CA ILE A 403 -12.37 -18.18 -1.60
C ILE A 403 -10.86 -18.29 -1.78
N PHE A 404 -10.31 -19.41 -1.34
CA PHE A 404 -8.92 -19.75 -1.62
C PHE A 404 -8.86 -20.69 -2.83
N VAL A 405 -8.02 -20.32 -3.79
CA VAL A 405 -7.69 -21.17 -4.93
C VAL A 405 -6.29 -21.72 -4.71
N ASP A 406 -6.20 -22.92 -4.14
CA ASP A 406 -4.92 -23.64 -4.08
C ASP A 406 -4.66 -24.31 -5.43
N ARG A 407 -3.48 -24.08 -6.00
CA ARG A 407 -3.03 -24.70 -7.25
C ARG A 407 -1.84 -25.59 -6.93
N HIS A 408 -2.10 -26.88 -6.76
CA HIS A 408 -1.03 -27.86 -6.68
C HIS A 408 -0.43 -28.11 -8.07
N PHE A 409 0.86 -27.82 -8.23
CA PHE A 409 1.61 -28.25 -9.40
C PHE A 409 2.08 -29.70 -9.16
N CYS A 410 1.57 -30.65 -9.97
CA CYS A 410 1.98 -32.05 -9.87
C CYS A 410 3.45 -32.22 -10.30
N LYS A 411 4.18 -33.18 -9.69
CA LYS A 411 5.60 -33.50 -9.92
C LYS A 411 6.03 -33.63 -11.39
N LYS A 412 5.09 -33.84 -12.32
CA LYS A 412 5.37 -34.01 -13.75
C LYS A 412 5.10 -32.79 -14.63
N GLY A 413 4.64 -31.64 -14.11
CA GLY A 413 4.67 -30.35 -14.81
C GLY A 413 4.21 -30.29 -16.28
N LYS A 414 3.43 -31.27 -16.77
CA LYS A 414 3.09 -31.43 -18.18
C LYS A 414 1.59 -31.41 -18.36
N LEU A 415 1.13 -30.41 -19.11
CA LEU A 415 -0.08 -30.49 -19.90
C LEU A 415 0.27 -31.30 -21.17
N GLU A 416 0.40 -32.62 -21.04
CA GLU A 416 0.58 -33.49 -22.20
C GLU A 416 -0.77 -33.63 -22.91
N ARG A 417 -0.93 -32.91 -24.03
CA ARG A 417 -1.92 -33.25 -25.05
C ARG A 417 -1.28 -34.29 -25.97
N LYS A 418 -1.67 -35.55 -25.83
CA LYS A 418 -1.84 -36.48 -26.96
C LYS A 418 -2.80 -37.59 -26.55
N GLY A 419 -3.63 -37.97 -27.52
CA GLY A 419 -4.89 -38.67 -27.36
C GLY A 419 -4.80 -40.08 -26.80
N ASP A 420 -6.00 -40.55 -26.48
CA ASP A 420 -6.42 -41.88 -26.11
C ASP A 420 -6.38 -42.24 -24.60
N GLN A 421 -7.61 -42.22 -24.07
CA GLN A 421 -8.13 -43.01 -22.94
C GLN A 421 -7.26 -43.05 -21.68
N CYS A 422 -7.37 -41.99 -20.86
CA CYS A 422 -7.31 -42.15 -19.42
C CYS A 422 -8.68 -41.80 -18.82
N ASN A 423 -9.42 -42.85 -18.48
CA ASN A 423 -10.66 -42.80 -17.72
C ASN A 423 -10.45 -42.05 -16.40
N LYS A 424 -11.33 -41.06 -16.15
CA LYS A 424 -11.79 -40.58 -14.84
C LYS A 424 -10.76 -40.60 -13.70
N LYS A 425 -10.04 -39.47 -13.50
CA LYS A 425 -9.70 -38.87 -12.18
C LYS A 425 -8.70 -37.73 -12.40
N ASN A 426 -9.17 -36.62 -12.95
CA ASN A 426 -8.54 -35.31 -12.78
C ASN A 426 -9.67 -34.29 -12.69
N VAL A 427 -10.47 -34.46 -11.64
CA VAL A 427 -11.34 -33.38 -11.17
C VAL A 427 -10.40 -32.29 -10.69
N GLN A 428 -10.44 -31.12 -11.34
CA GLN A 428 -10.09 -29.89 -10.67
C GLN A 428 -10.94 -29.85 -9.40
N VAL A 429 -10.36 -30.17 -8.25
CA VAL A 429 -11.03 -29.86 -6.99
C VAL A 429 -10.82 -28.36 -6.79
N LEU A 430 -11.68 -27.57 -7.44
CA LEU A 430 -12.08 -26.30 -6.85
C LEU A 430 -12.77 -26.70 -5.55
N SER A 431 -12.02 -26.73 -4.45
CA SER A 431 -12.61 -26.72 -3.13
C SER A 431 -13.12 -25.29 -2.87
N ILE A 432 -14.16 -24.86 -3.60
CA ILE A 432 -14.98 -23.73 -3.18
C ILE A 432 -15.78 -24.24 -2.00
N ARG A 433 -15.18 -24.18 -0.82
CA ARG A 433 -15.96 -24.32 0.40
C ARG A 433 -16.44 -22.94 0.80
N ARG A 434 -17.67 -22.61 0.42
CA ARG A 434 -18.47 -21.70 1.23
C ARG A 434 -18.76 -22.48 2.51
N ILE A 435 -17.95 -22.31 3.54
CA ILE A 435 -18.21 -22.94 4.84
C ILE A 435 -19.14 -21.98 5.58
N PRO A 436 -20.46 -22.23 5.64
CA PRO A 436 -21.27 -21.52 6.62
C PRO A 436 -20.67 -21.81 7.99
N LEU A 437 -20.34 -20.76 8.74
CA LEU A 437 -19.99 -20.86 10.16
C LEU A 437 -21.23 -21.36 10.91
N GLN A 438 -21.44 -22.68 10.95
CA GLN A 438 -22.20 -23.26 12.04
C GLN A 438 -21.33 -23.08 13.29
N LEU A 439 -21.80 -22.15 14.13
CA LEU A 439 -21.30 -21.83 15.45
C LEU A 439 -20.80 -23.08 16.17
N PHE A 440 -19.54 -23.07 16.60
CA PHE A 440 -19.14 -23.93 17.72
C PHE A 440 -20.07 -23.58 18.90
N PRO A 441 -20.79 -24.54 19.50
CA PRO A 441 -21.51 -24.26 20.72
C PRO A 441 -20.49 -23.81 21.76
N ARG A 442 -20.70 -22.61 22.32
CA ARG A 442 -20.02 -22.22 23.55
C ARG A 442 -20.44 -23.25 24.60
N ASP A 443 -19.48 -24.02 25.10
CA ASP A 443 -19.66 -24.82 26.31
C ASP A 443 -20.01 -23.86 27.46
N THR A 444 -21.29 -23.67 27.69
CA THR A 444 -21.79 -23.18 28.97
C THR A 444 -21.72 -24.37 29.92
N GLY A 445 -20.70 -24.38 30.77
CA GLY A 445 -20.52 -25.40 31.79
C GLY A 445 -21.77 -25.57 32.64
N SER A 446 -22.42 -26.72 32.52
CA SER A 446 -23.27 -27.25 33.59
C SER A 446 -22.62 -28.53 34.11
N GLN A 447 -22.08 -28.44 35.31
CA GLN A 447 -21.80 -29.62 36.12
C GLN A 447 -23.12 -30.34 36.39
N SER A 448 -23.32 -31.53 35.81
CA SER A 448 -24.31 -32.48 36.30
C SER A 448 -23.57 -33.63 36.98
N LYS A 449 -23.73 -33.67 38.31
CA LYS A 449 -23.33 -34.78 39.20
C LYS A 449 -23.93 -36.09 38.69
N LEU A 450 -23.08 -37.10 38.53
CA LEU A 450 -23.49 -38.51 38.41
C LEU A 450 -23.54 -39.11 39.82
N ARG A 451 -24.72 -39.63 40.17
CA ARG A 451 -24.91 -40.80 41.03
C ARG A 451 -25.47 -41.90 40.15
#